data_AF-A0A1F9MX40-F1
#
_entry.id   AF-A0A1F9MX40-F1
#
_cell.length_a   1.000
_cell.length_b   1.000
_cell.length_c   1.000
_cell.angle_alpha   90.00
_cell.angle_beta   90.00
_cell.angle_gamma   90.00
#
_symmetry.space_group_name_H-M   'P 1'
#
loop_
_entity.id
_entity.type
_entity.pdbx_description
1 polymer ?
#
loop_
_entity_poly.entity_id
_entity_poly.type
_entity_poly.pdbx_seq_one_letter_code
_entity_poly.pdbx_strand_id
1 'polypeptide(L)'
;MKRFVISVLSMMAVMMVASVAFAAGGEMSEFAMQNGGWIAVAAAFGIGLGVFGGAISQGKTAAAALEGIARNPNAADKVFVPMILGLAFIESLVLFNWVLMFLLQGKIV
;
A
#
# COMPACT_ATOMS: atom_id res chain seq x y z
N MET A 1 -39.79 -31.07 18.20
CA MET A 1 -40.23 -29.98 17.31
C MET A 1 -39.68 -28.60 17.73
N LYS A 2 -39.89 -28.14 18.99
CA LYS A 2 -39.42 -26.80 19.44
C LYS A 2 -37.91 -26.54 19.24
N ARG A 3 -37.05 -27.52 19.55
CA ARG A 3 -35.59 -27.41 19.39
C ARG A 3 -35.15 -27.35 17.92
N PHE A 4 -35.86 -28.06 17.04
CA PHE A 4 -35.60 -28.06 15.60
C PHE A 4 -36.02 -26.72 14.95
N VAL A 5 -37.19 -26.19 15.36
CA VAL A 5 -37.67 -24.87 14.90
C VAL A 5 -36.72 -23.75 15.34
N ILE A 6 -36.19 -23.80 16.57
CA ILE A 6 -35.22 -22.81 17.07
C ILE A 6 -33.91 -22.88 16.28
N SER A 7 -33.41 -24.07 15.95
CA SER A 7 -32.19 -24.23 15.14
C SER A 7 -32.33 -23.72 13.71
N VAL A 8 -33.49 -23.92 13.08
CA VAL A 8 -33.77 -23.40 11.73
C VAL A 8 -33.90 -21.88 11.74
N LEU A 9 -34.59 -21.31 12.73
CA LEU A 9 -34.70 -19.85 12.88
C LEU A 9 -33.35 -19.19 13.17
N SER A 10 -32.49 -19.78 14.00
CA SER A 10 -31.16 -19.25 14.25
C SER A 10 -30.27 -19.29 13.00
N MET A 11 -30.41 -20.35 12.19
CA MET A 11 -29.65 -20.48 10.94
C MET A 11 -30.11 -19.47 9.89
N MET A 12 -31.42 -19.23 9.78
CA MET A 12 -31.95 -18.16 8.91
C MET A 12 -31.52 -16.77 9.37
N ALA A 13 -31.53 -16.50 10.69
CA ALA A 13 -31.09 -15.21 11.23
C ALA A 13 -29.61 -14.92 10.92
N VAL A 14 -28.74 -15.92 11.03
CA VAL A 14 -27.31 -15.78 10.68
C VAL A 14 -27.12 -15.50 9.18
N MET A 15 -27.91 -16.16 8.31
CA MET A 15 -27.85 -15.93 6.86
C MET A 15 -28.34 -14.52 6.48
N MET A 16 -29.29 -13.94 7.23
CA MET A 16 -29.79 -12.58 7.01
C MET A 16 -28.81 -11.50 7.50
N VAL A 17 -27.96 -11.79 8.50
CA VAL A 17 -26.90 -10.88 8.94
C VAL A 17 -25.69 -10.95 7.99
N ALA A 18 -25.43 -12.11 7.38
CA ALA A 18 -24.36 -12.28 6.40
C ALA A 18 -24.56 -11.45 5.11
N SER A 19 -25.80 -11.21 4.68
CA SER A 19 -26.07 -10.40 3.47
C SER A 19 -25.62 -8.93 3.63
N VAL A 20 -25.69 -8.38 4.84
CA VAL A 20 -25.20 -7.01 5.15
C VAL A 20 -23.68 -6.93 5.03
N ALA A 21 -22.95 -8.00 5.39
CA ALA A 21 -21.50 -8.05 5.25
C ALA A 21 -21.04 -8.12 3.77
N PHE A 22 -21.82 -8.77 2.89
CA PHE A 22 -21.53 -8.83 1.45
C PHE A 22 -22.03 -7.60 0.67
N ALA A 23 -22.97 -6.82 1.21
CA ALA A 23 -23.44 -5.57 0.61
C ALA A 23 -22.49 -4.38 0.81
N ALA A 24 -21.58 -4.45 1.80
CA ALA A 24 -20.63 -3.39 2.13
C ALA A 24 -19.49 -3.20 1.08
N GLY A 25 -19.51 -3.93 -0.03
CA GLY A 25 -18.54 -3.78 -1.12
C GLY A 25 -18.81 -2.61 -2.08
N GLY A 26 -19.97 -1.95 -1.99
CA GLY A 26 -20.45 -0.98 -2.99
C GLY A 26 -20.10 0.49 -2.74
N GLU A 27 -19.88 0.91 -1.49
CA GLU A 27 -19.84 2.35 -1.16
C GLU A 27 -18.57 3.07 -1.67
N MET A 28 -17.46 2.35 -1.85
CA MET A 28 -16.25 2.93 -2.46
C MET A 28 -16.39 3.10 -3.99
N SER A 29 -17.22 2.27 -4.64
CA SER A 29 -17.34 2.22 -6.11
C SER A 29 -18.19 3.36 -6.67
N GLU A 30 -19.22 3.78 -5.96
CA GLU A 30 -20.15 4.82 -6.42
C GLU A 30 -19.54 6.23 -6.28
N PHE A 31 -18.83 6.48 -5.17
CA PHE A 31 -18.00 7.69 -5.00
C PHE A 31 -16.87 7.76 -6.04
N ALA A 32 -16.27 6.62 -6.40
CA ALA A 32 -15.19 6.55 -7.38
C ALA A 32 -15.64 6.83 -8.82
N MET A 33 -16.82 6.33 -9.20
CA MET A 33 -17.39 6.57 -10.52
C MET A 33 -17.85 8.03 -10.71
N GLN A 34 -18.39 8.67 -9.66
CA GLN A 34 -18.83 10.06 -9.72
C GLN A 34 -17.66 11.08 -9.68
N ASN A 35 -16.54 10.73 -9.04
CA ASN A 35 -15.39 11.63 -8.82
C ASN A 35 -14.08 11.14 -9.46
N GLY A 36 -14.14 10.24 -10.45
CA GLY A 36 -12.96 9.55 -10.98
C GLY A 36 -11.82 10.47 -11.44
N GLY A 37 -12.14 11.65 -11.97
CA GLY A 37 -11.14 12.67 -12.33
C GLY A 37 -10.31 13.18 -11.14
N TRP A 38 -10.94 13.46 -10.00
CA TRP A 38 -10.25 13.92 -8.80
C TRP A 38 -9.41 12.82 -8.16
N ILE A 39 -9.90 11.58 -8.20
CA ILE A 39 -9.17 10.43 -7.65
C ILE A 39 -7.95 10.10 -8.51
N ALA A 40 -8.04 10.23 -9.85
CA ALA A 40 -6.89 10.06 -10.73
C ALA A 40 -5.80 11.12 -10.47
N VAL A 41 -6.19 12.39 -10.25
CA VAL A 41 -5.26 13.46 -9.86
C VAL A 41 -4.62 13.16 -8.51
N ALA A 42 -5.42 12.74 -7.51
CA ALA A 42 -4.91 12.37 -6.20
C ALA A 42 -3.94 11.18 -6.26
N ALA A 43 -4.23 10.18 -7.08
CA ALA A 43 -3.36 9.02 -7.30
C ALA A 43 -2.03 9.42 -7.96
N ALA A 44 -2.06 10.25 -9.02
CA ALA A 44 -0.87 10.74 -9.68
C ALA A 44 0.02 11.56 -8.72
N PHE A 45 -0.60 12.43 -7.92
CA PHE A 45 0.11 13.25 -6.94
C PHE A 45 0.67 12.40 -5.78
N GLY A 46 -0.09 11.42 -5.30
CA GLY A 46 0.33 10.47 -4.26
C GLY A 46 1.53 9.63 -4.70
N ILE A 47 1.51 9.07 -5.91
CA ILE A 47 2.68 8.38 -6.49
C ILE A 47 3.86 9.35 -6.59
N GLY A 48 3.64 10.53 -7.18
CA GLY A 48 4.70 11.52 -7.42
C GLY A 48 5.42 11.94 -6.13
N LEU A 49 4.68 12.21 -5.05
CA LEU A 49 5.26 12.56 -3.75
C LEU A 49 6.05 11.41 -3.13
N GLY A 50 5.53 10.17 -3.17
CA GLY A 50 6.23 9.03 -2.59
C GLY A 50 7.52 8.67 -3.35
N VAL A 51 7.48 8.71 -4.69
CA VAL A 51 8.68 8.51 -5.52
C VAL A 51 9.69 9.63 -5.30
N PHE A 52 9.25 10.89 -5.18
CA PHE A 52 10.14 12.02 -4.92
C PHE A 52 10.88 11.89 -3.58
N GLY A 53 10.17 11.52 -2.50
CA GLY A 53 10.79 11.25 -1.20
C GLY A 53 11.77 10.07 -1.25
N GLY A 54 11.41 9.00 -1.96
CA GLY A 54 12.28 7.84 -2.20
C GLY A 54 13.56 8.21 -2.93
N ALA A 55 13.46 8.94 -4.05
CA ALA A 55 14.60 9.33 -4.86
C ALA A 55 15.62 10.18 -4.08
N ILE A 56 15.16 11.17 -3.30
CA ILE A 56 16.03 12.03 -2.49
C ILE A 56 16.75 11.20 -1.40
N SER A 57 16.00 10.36 -0.69
CA SER A 57 16.58 9.57 0.40
C SER A 57 17.54 8.50 -0.13
N GLN A 58 17.24 7.84 -1.25
CA GLN A 58 18.15 6.89 -1.90
C GLN A 58 19.44 7.56 -2.36
N GLY A 59 19.35 8.70 -3.03
CA GLY A 59 20.53 9.46 -3.47
C GLY A 59 21.43 9.85 -2.30
N LYS A 60 20.85 10.30 -1.18
CA LYS A 60 21.59 10.64 0.03
C LYS A 60 22.23 9.41 0.70
N THR A 61 21.52 8.29 0.78
CA THR A 61 22.05 7.03 1.34
C THR A 61 23.23 6.52 0.52
N ALA A 62 23.11 6.51 -0.81
CA ALA A 62 24.18 6.10 -1.70
C ALA A 62 25.39 7.04 -1.62
N ALA A 63 25.17 8.36 -1.63
CA ALA A 63 26.24 9.34 -1.50
C ALA A 63 27.00 9.19 -0.18
N ALA A 64 26.29 9.04 0.95
CA ALA A 64 26.91 8.86 2.26
C ALA A 64 27.73 7.56 2.34
N ALA A 65 27.23 6.47 1.74
CA ALA A 65 27.96 5.21 1.66
C ALA A 65 29.25 5.35 0.83
N LEU A 66 29.16 5.96 -0.36
CA LEU A 66 30.31 6.19 -1.24
C LEU A 66 31.35 7.12 -0.61
N GLU A 67 30.93 8.19 0.07
CA GLU A 67 31.83 9.10 0.78
C GLU A 67 32.52 8.40 1.96
N GLY A 68 31.79 7.54 2.68
CA GLY A 68 32.35 6.69 3.74
C GLY A 68 33.43 5.73 3.23
N ILE A 69 33.18 5.10 2.08
CA ILE A 69 34.14 4.21 1.40
C ILE A 69 35.35 4.99 0.88
N ALA A 70 35.13 6.16 0.30
CA ALA A 70 36.21 7.02 -0.20
C ALA A 70 37.16 7.46 0.93
N ARG A 71 36.62 7.76 2.12
CA ARG A 71 37.43 8.10 3.31
C ARG A 71 38.17 6.90 3.90
N ASN A 72 37.57 5.71 3.86
CA ASN A 72 38.14 4.48 4.41
C ASN A 72 37.89 3.30 3.45
N PRO A 73 38.79 3.06 2.48
CA PRO A 73 38.59 2.01 1.46
C PRO A 73 38.42 0.60 2.04
N ASN A 74 39.09 0.31 3.15
CA ASN A 74 38.98 -0.98 3.86
C ASN A 74 37.61 -1.23 4.52
N ALA A 75 36.72 -0.23 4.55
CA ALA A 75 35.37 -0.37 5.09
C ALA A 75 34.33 -0.74 4.02
N ALA A 76 34.71 -0.88 2.74
CA ALA A 76 33.78 -1.16 1.63
C ALA A 76 32.82 -2.33 1.92
N ASP A 77 33.35 -3.48 2.32
CA ASP A 77 32.55 -4.68 2.59
C ASP A 77 31.62 -4.49 3.81
N LYS A 78 32.04 -3.68 4.78
CA LYS A 78 31.26 -3.40 6.00
C LYS A 78 30.14 -2.37 5.76
N VAL A 79 30.30 -1.50 4.76
CA VAL A 79 29.32 -0.47 4.39
C VAL A 79 28.30 -1.00 3.37
N PHE A 80 28.70 -1.92 2.50
CA PHE A 80 27.85 -2.42 1.42
C PHE A 80 26.53 -3.05 1.91
N VAL A 81 26.59 -3.95 2.89
CA VAL A 81 25.38 -4.61 3.41
C VAL A 81 24.40 -3.62 4.07
N PRO A 82 24.83 -2.75 5.01
CA PRO A 82 23.97 -1.70 5.55
C PRO A 82 23.42 -0.74 4.49
N MET A 83 24.21 -0.39 3.47
CA MET A 83 23.76 0.46 2.37
C MET A 83 22.60 -0.18 1.60
N ILE A 84 22.76 -1.44 1.19
CA ILE A 84 21.71 -2.16 0.45
C ILE A 84 20.46 -2.34 1.31
N LEU A 85 20.59 -2.65 2.60
CA LEU A 85 19.45 -2.74 3.51
C LEU A 85 18.71 -1.40 3.64
N GLY A 86 19.45 -0.29 3.78
CA GLY A 86 18.86 1.05 3.81
C GLY A 86 18.12 1.40 2.52
N LEU A 87 18.72 1.11 1.36
CA LEU A 87 18.08 1.31 0.05
C LEU A 87 16.84 0.43 -0.13
N ALA A 88 16.90 -0.83 0.29
CA ALA A 88 15.77 -1.76 0.21
C ALA A 88 14.58 -1.31 1.08
N PHE A 89 14.83 -0.79 2.28
CA PHE A 89 13.76 -0.24 3.12
C PHE A 89 13.11 0.99 2.49
N ILE A 90 13.91 1.88 1.90
CA ILE A 90 13.35 3.03 1.18
C ILE A 90 12.51 2.56 -0.01
N GLU A 91 13.03 1.62 -0.80
CA GLU A 91 12.32 1.09 -1.97
C GLU A 91 11.03 0.37 -1.58
N SER A 92 10.99 -0.33 -0.43
CA SER A 92 9.77 -0.99 0.05
C SER A 92 8.61 -0.01 0.27
N LEU A 93 8.90 1.22 0.74
CA LEU A 93 7.90 2.26 0.94
C LEU A 93 7.42 2.84 -0.40
N VAL A 94 8.34 3.01 -1.36
CA VAL A 94 8.02 3.46 -2.72
C VAL A 94 7.13 2.45 -3.43
N LEU A 95 7.46 1.16 -3.36
CA LEU A 95 6.66 0.07 -3.93
C LEU A 95 5.30 -0.04 -3.23
N PHE A 96 5.24 0.11 -1.91
CA PHE A 96 3.95 0.11 -1.20
C PHE A 96 3.06 1.28 -1.65
N ASN A 97 3.61 2.48 -1.81
CA ASN A 97 2.90 3.62 -2.36
C ASN A 97 2.42 3.36 -3.79
N TRP A 98 3.27 2.79 -4.65
CA TRP A 98 2.89 2.43 -6.01
C TRP A 98 1.73 1.43 -6.04
N VAL A 99 1.78 0.36 -5.23
CA VAL A 99 0.71 -0.64 -5.14
C VAL A 99 -0.61 -0.02 -4.68
N LEU A 100 -0.59 0.83 -3.66
CA LEU A 100 -1.81 1.49 -3.16
C LEU A 100 -2.47 2.37 -4.22
N MET A 101 -1.67 3.16 -4.93
CA MET A 101 -2.18 4.08 -5.95
C MET A 101 -2.62 3.35 -7.21
N PHE A 102 -1.94 2.25 -7.57
CA PHE A 102 -2.38 1.36 -8.64
C PHE A 102 -3.72 0.69 -8.32
N LEU A 103 -3.90 0.21 -7.08
CA LEU A 103 -5.17 -0.35 -6.64
C LEU A 103 -6.29 0.69 -6.62
N LEU A 104 -5.97 1.94 -6.27
CA LEU A 104 -6.92 3.06 -6.33
C LEU A 104 -7.34 3.36 -7.78
N GLN A 105 -6.39 3.35 -8.72
CA GLN A 105 -6.68 3.54 -10.15
C GLN A 105 -7.61 2.44 -10.68
N GLY A 106 -7.38 1.18 -10.32
CA GLY A 106 -8.20 0.04 -10.73
C GLY A 106 -9.64 0.04 -10.19
N LYS A 107 -9.99 0.98 -9.30
CA LYS A 107 -11.38 1.21 -8.83
C LYS A 107 -12.09 2.36 -9.55
N ILE A 108 -11.35 3.15 -10.32
CA ILE A 108 -11.87 4.33 -11.04
C ILE A 108 -12.25 3.97 -12.49
N VAL A 109 -11.54 3.01 -13.08
CA VAL A 109 -11.77 2.46 -14.43
C VAL A 109 -12.70 1.25 -14.33
#